data_AF-A0A2V2RT33-F1
#
_entry.id   AF-A0A2V2RT33-F1
#
_cell.length_a   1.000
_cell.length_b   1.000
_cell.length_c   1.000
_cell.angle_alpha   90.00
_cell.angle_beta   90.00
_cell.angle_gamma   90.00
#
_symmetry.space_group_name_H-M   'P 1'
#
loop_
_entity.id
_entity.type
_entity.pdbx_description
1 polymer ?
#
loop_
_entity_poly.entity_id
_entity_poly.type
_entity_poly.pdbx_seq_one_letter_code
_entity_poly.pdbx_strand_id
1 'polypeptide(L)'
;MHPATSIGKEGSSIQHPASAAIASRFLPSPFAHLLRRRRAKAFQVPHFTFHVSRCGSILHLLSALFLFALFPFRASAYSLLTHEEIVDLLWHDDIQPLLLKRFPSASRDDLLRAHAYSYGGCLIYDMGYMPFGNRFFTDLLHYVRTGDFVVNLIHESQNLNEYAFALGSLSHYAADIAGHPSVNRAVALSFPKLQARYGPEVTYEECTKAHIRTEFGFDLVQVAKHRYTSDQYHDFIGFAVSKPLLERTFFQTYGLTLRSVLENEELAIGTLRRAVSKVIPEITRAAIEWKKPDIAQLHETPNAEHRLFRYYLSRAEYQREWGREYRHPTIPHRILTFCLRCIPKIGPFGALAFNIPNTQTEDLYLKSINKTVENYRGLLLEVGRGNLRAPNHDLDTGMRTSPGEYRLCDKTFAQLVHELYLQTTSPEHRAHHRARPPHHIFAEDGSSTSPLASPKNADSSWRASYRLPPPARSHPQFQIESDIRSAILAYYSSGAVPVRTCSERRRWRQTQFELGLLKASQPLL
;
A
#
# COMPACT_ATOMS: atom_id res chain seq x y z
N MET A 1 -59.28 28.23 18.66
CA MET A 1 -59.41 29.39 19.55
C MET A 1 -58.06 29.66 20.21
N HIS A 2 -57.38 30.72 19.78
CA HIS A 2 -56.30 31.42 20.52
C HIS A 2 -56.95 32.41 21.53
N PRO A 3 -56.23 33.14 22.45
CA PRO A 3 -54.79 33.50 22.49
C PRO A 3 -54.09 33.59 23.89
N ALA A 4 -52.76 33.86 23.84
CA ALA A 4 -51.87 34.75 24.64
C ALA A 4 -52.17 35.10 26.14
N THR A 5 -51.21 35.34 27.07
CA THR A 5 -50.02 36.23 27.00
C THR A 5 -49.12 36.15 28.27
N SER A 6 -47.84 36.55 28.15
CA SER A 6 -47.05 37.45 29.04
C SER A 6 -46.30 37.02 30.35
N ILE A 7 -44.95 37.03 30.24
CA ILE A 7 -43.90 37.74 31.02
C ILE A 7 -43.56 37.36 32.50
N GLY A 8 -42.26 37.08 32.73
CA GLY A 8 -41.55 37.27 34.01
C GLY A 8 -40.04 36.95 33.88
N LYS A 9 -39.17 37.97 33.98
CA LYS A 9 -37.70 37.86 34.12
C LYS A 9 -37.35 37.53 35.56
N GLU A 10 -36.37 36.66 35.80
CA GLU A 10 -35.47 36.75 36.96
C GLU A 10 -34.19 35.95 36.71
N GLY A 11 -33.04 36.58 36.99
CA GLY A 11 -31.73 35.96 36.91
C GLY A 11 -31.37 35.27 38.22
N SER A 12 -30.57 34.22 38.15
CA SER A 12 -29.85 33.71 39.31
C SER A 12 -28.56 33.02 38.87
N SER A 13 -27.45 33.69 39.17
CA SER A 13 -26.12 33.10 39.27
C SER A 13 -26.10 32.09 40.42
N ILE A 14 -25.63 30.87 40.16
CA ILE A 14 -25.32 29.91 41.22
C ILE A 14 -23.80 29.66 41.20
N GLN A 15 -23.11 30.33 42.13
CA GLN A 15 -21.84 29.90 42.72
C GLN A 15 -22.14 29.08 43.96
N HIS A 16 -21.27 28.11 44.29
CA HIS A 16 -20.79 27.67 45.63
C HIS A 16 -20.29 26.20 45.57
N PRO A 17 -19.46 25.71 46.51
CA PRO A 17 -18.13 26.22 46.91
C PRO A 17 -17.10 25.09 47.14
N ALA A 18 -15.87 25.48 47.46
CA ALA A 18 -14.82 24.60 48.02
C ALA A 18 -14.85 24.61 49.57
N SER A 19 -14.64 23.43 50.19
CA SER A 19 -14.16 23.18 51.57
C SER A 19 -14.22 21.67 51.82
N ALA A 20 -13.38 21.00 52.61
CA ALA A 20 -12.18 21.33 53.36
C ALA A 20 -11.53 19.98 53.77
N ALA A 21 -10.22 20.00 54.02
CA ALA A 21 -9.49 18.91 54.68
C ALA A 21 -9.61 18.99 56.21
N ILE A 22 -9.18 17.90 56.88
CA ILE A 22 -8.80 17.67 58.31
C ILE A 22 -9.56 16.41 58.81
N ALA A 23 -9.06 15.42 59.55
CA ALA A 23 -7.75 14.79 59.86
C ALA A 23 -7.97 13.91 61.12
N SER A 24 -7.43 12.68 61.18
CA SER A 24 -6.95 12.00 62.42
C SER A 24 -6.23 10.68 62.02
N ARG A 25 -4.89 10.55 62.14
CA ARG A 25 -4.04 10.17 63.33
C ARG A 25 -4.36 8.75 63.84
N PHE A 26 -3.47 7.75 63.91
CA PHE A 26 -2.16 7.59 64.62
C PHE A 26 -1.61 6.14 64.34
N LEU A 27 -0.34 5.82 64.00
CA LEU A 27 0.90 5.54 64.81
C LEU A 27 1.81 4.55 63.98
N PRO A 28 3.07 4.20 64.36
CA PRO A 28 4.30 4.98 64.56
C PRO A 28 5.50 4.53 63.66
N SER A 29 6.56 5.34 63.60
CA SER A 29 7.88 5.01 62.98
C SER A 29 8.81 4.30 63.98
N PRO A 30 9.87 3.59 63.54
CA PRO A 30 11.20 4.22 63.60
C PRO A 30 12.17 3.72 62.52
N PHE A 31 12.65 4.59 61.62
CA PHE A 31 14.01 4.50 61.04
C PHE A 31 14.33 5.82 60.30
N ALA A 32 14.28 6.92 61.04
CA ALA A 32 14.78 8.22 60.61
C ALA A 32 16.21 8.40 61.13
N HIS A 33 17.19 7.74 60.51
CA HIS A 33 18.60 8.04 60.75
C HIS A 33 19.48 7.64 59.55
N LEU A 34 19.46 8.45 58.51
CA LEU A 34 20.63 8.63 57.65
C LEU A 34 20.43 9.93 56.88
N LEU A 35 21.29 10.90 57.17
CA LEU A 35 21.77 12.01 56.33
C LEU A 35 21.93 13.30 57.16
N ARG A 36 23.04 13.38 57.89
CA ARG A 36 23.67 14.67 58.19
C ARG A 36 25.18 14.51 58.28
N ARG A 37 25.88 15.49 57.67
CA ARG A 37 27.34 15.75 57.59
C ARG A 37 27.95 15.22 56.27
N ARG A 38 28.73 15.99 55.48
CA ARG A 38 29.49 17.22 55.75
C ARG A 38 29.82 17.93 54.41
N ARG A 39 30.00 19.25 54.49
CA ARG A 39 30.40 20.19 53.43
C ARG A 39 31.65 19.74 52.64
N ALA A 40 31.64 19.93 51.33
CA ALA A 40 32.83 20.19 50.53
C ALA A 40 32.53 21.24 49.45
N LYS A 41 33.41 22.24 49.43
CA LYS A 41 33.62 23.40 48.55
C LYS A 41 32.83 23.48 47.24
N ALA A 42 32.25 24.67 47.03
CA ALA A 42 31.76 25.13 45.74
C ALA A 42 32.86 25.04 44.67
N PHE A 43 32.59 24.24 43.64
CA PHE A 43 33.27 24.32 42.36
C PHE A 43 32.20 24.81 41.38
N GLN A 44 32.36 26.04 40.88
CA GLN A 44 31.59 26.53 39.73
C GLN A 44 31.94 25.65 38.53
N VAL A 45 31.05 24.74 38.19
CA VAL A 45 31.06 24.09 36.87
C VAL A 45 30.40 25.07 35.91
N PRO A 46 31.06 25.53 34.83
CA PRO A 46 30.41 26.36 33.84
C PRO A 46 29.30 25.51 33.20
N HIS A 47 28.05 25.94 33.35
CA HIS A 47 26.96 25.45 32.51
C HIS A 47 27.29 25.87 31.07
N PHE A 48 27.93 24.99 30.31
CA PHE A 48 27.93 25.07 28.86
C PHE A 48 26.51 24.71 28.41
N THR A 49 25.63 25.71 28.39
CA THR A 49 24.43 25.64 27.56
C THR A 49 24.92 25.51 26.13
N PHE A 50 24.85 24.31 25.55
CA PHE A 50 24.90 24.14 24.11
C PHE A 50 23.67 24.87 23.55
N HIS A 51 23.83 26.16 23.25
CA HIS A 51 23.01 26.80 22.26
C HIS A 51 23.34 26.10 20.94
N VAL A 52 22.61 25.03 20.63
CA VAL A 52 22.49 24.59 19.25
C VAL A 52 21.81 25.74 18.53
N SER A 53 22.61 26.59 17.89
CA SER A 53 22.12 27.67 17.05
C SER A 53 21.08 27.10 16.12
N ARG A 54 19.88 27.71 16.04
CA ARG A 54 18.81 27.30 15.12
C ARG A 54 19.33 27.10 13.67
N CYS A 55 20.40 27.80 13.28
CA CYS A 55 21.10 27.62 12.01
C CYS A 55 21.79 26.26 11.84
N GLY A 56 22.35 25.66 12.90
CA GLY A 56 22.96 24.34 12.84
C GLY A 56 21.92 23.25 12.56
N SER A 57 20.75 23.33 13.18
CA SER A 57 19.64 22.39 12.94
C SER A 57 19.10 22.49 11.51
N ILE A 58 19.06 23.69 10.94
CA ILE A 58 18.66 23.92 9.54
C ILE A 58 19.70 23.33 8.59
N LEU A 59 20.99 23.52 8.85
CA LEU A 59 22.04 22.96 7.99
C LEU A 59 22.03 21.43 8.02
N HIS A 60 21.84 20.79 9.18
CA HIS A 60 21.69 19.34 9.28
C HIS A 60 20.42 18.82 8.58
N LEU A 61 19.30 19.57 8.64
CA LEU A 61 18.07 19.23 7.92
C LEU A 61 18.26 19.36 6.40
N LEU A 62 18.96 20.40 5.94
CA LEU A 62 19.28 20.62 4.53
C LEU A 62 20.29 19.59 4.01
N SER A 63 21.30 19.24 4.80
CA SER A 63 22.26 18.18 4.49
C SER A 63 21.58 16.81 4.50
N ALA A 64 20.65 16.54 5.41
CA ALA A 64 19.84 15.33 5.41
C ALA A 64 18.89 15.28 4.20
N LEU A 65 18.24 16.38 3.84
CA LEU A 65 17.41 16.50 2.62
C LEU A 65 18.26 16.35 1.35
N PHE A 66 19.48 16.88 1.34
CA PHE A 66 20.43 16.75 0.24
C PHE A 66 20.92 15.30 0.12
N LEU A 67 21.29 14.65 1.22
CA LEU A 67 21.64 13.22 1.26
C LEU A 67 20.44 12.32 0.91
N PHE A 68 19.24 12.69 1.31
CA PHE A 68 17.99 12.01 0.95
C PHE A 68 17.63 12.22 -0.53
N ALA A 69 18.03 13.35 -1.13
CA ALA A 69 17.92 13.60 -2.57
C ALA A 69 19.01 12.88 -3.39
N LEU A 70 20.17 12.58 -2.77
CA LEU A 70 21.26 11.81 -3.37
C LEU A 70 20.97 10.30 -3.42
N PHE A 71 20.07 9.79 -2.58
CA PHE A 71 19.52 8.45 -2.74
C PHE A 71 18.22 8.52 -3.55
N PRO A 72 18.19 8.03 -4.81
CA PRO A 72 16.95 7.95 -5.56
C PRO A 72 16.04 6.90 -4.91
N PHE A 73 15.24 7.32 -3.93
CA PHE A 73 14.10 6.54 -3.48
C PHE A 73 13.10 6.50 -4.63
N ARG A 74 13.08 5.37 -5.35
CA ARG A 74 11.98 5.01 -6.24
C ARG A 74 10.79 4.61 -5.37
N ALA A 75 10.19 5.56 -4.67
CA ALA A 75 8.91 5.35 -3.99
C ALA A 75 7.81 5.67 -5.01
N SER A 76 7.12 4.63 -5.48
CA SER A 76 6.13 4.73 -6.55
C SER A 76 4.82 4.07 -6.12
N ALA A 77 4.26 4.50 -4.99
CA ALA A 77 3.00 4.00 -4.50
C ALA A 77 2.14 5.19 -4.11
N TYR A 78 1.02 5.40 -4.81
CA TYR A 78 -0.02 6.30 -4.36
C TYR A 78 -1.37 5.85 -4.92
N SER A 79 -2.18 5.24 -4.06
CA SER A 79 -3.63 5.42 -3.83
C SER A 79 -3.97 4.89 -2.41
N LEU A 80 -3.00 4.96 -1.49
CA LEU A 80 -3.05 4.21 -0.23
C LEU A 80 -4.18 4.69 0.68
N LEU A 81 -4.47 6.00 0.67
CA LEU A 81 -5.50 6.55 1.55
C LEU A 81 -6.90 6.14 1.10
N THR A 82 -7.11 5.99 -0.21
CA THR A 82 -8.36 5.42 -0.74
C THR A 82 -8.58 4.00 -0.21
N HIS A 83 -7.56 3.15 -0.16
CA HIS A 83 -7.69 1.79 0.36
C HIS A 83 -8.02 1.74 1.85
N GLU A 84 -7.41 2.61 2.66
CA GLU A 84 -7.76 2.77 4.08
C GLU A 84 -9.22 3.25 4.22
N GLU A 85 -9.64 4.23 3.42
CA GLU A 85 -11.02 4.74 3.46
C GLU A 85 -12.05 3.65 3.12
N ILE A 86 -11.80 2.77 2.14
CA ILE A 86 -12.72 1.66 1.86
C ILE A 86 -12.87 0.73 3.08
N VAL A 87 -11.78 0.46 3.82
CA VAL A 87 -11.84 -0.32 5.06
C VAL A 87 -12.73 0.40 6.07
N ASP A 88 -12.52 1.71 6.25
CA ASP A 88 -13.28 2.53 7.20
C ASP A 88 -14.78 2.61 6.88
N LEU A 89 -15.14 2.75 5.60
CA LEU A 89 -16.53 2.81 5.14
C LEU A 89 -17.34 1.55 5.47
N LEU A 90 -16.67 0.40 5.60
CA LEU A 90 -17.29 -0.90 5.90
C LEU A 90 -16.90 -1.44 7.29
N TRP A 91 -16.09 -0.71 8.06
CA TRP A 91 -15.54 -1.20 9.32
C TRP A 91 -16.63 -1.59 10.32
N HIS A 92 -17.50 -0.63 10.67
CA HIS A 92 -18.51 -0.83 11.72
C HIS A 92 -19.62 -1.81 11.28
N ASP A 93 -20.10 -1.67 10.06
CA ASP A 93 -21.31 -2.36 9.59
C ASP A 93 -21.05 -3.77 9.04
N ASP A 94 -19.85 -4.04 8.52
CA ASP A 94 -19.57 -5.26 7.77
C ASP A 94 -18.33 -6.02 8.31
N ILE A 95 -17.20 -5.35 8.57
CA ILE A 95 -15.95 -6.00 9.01
C ILE A 95 -16.01 -6.40 10.50
N GLN A 96 -16.29 -5.45 11.39
CA GLN A 96 -16.33 -5.68 12.83
C GLN A 96 -17.33 -6.79 13.23
N PRO A 97 -18.54 -6.90 12.65
CA PRO A 97 -19.44 -8.01 12.93
C PRO A 97 -18.86 -9.37 12.55
N LEU A 98 -18.10 -9.48 11.45
CA LEU A 98 -17.42 -10.73 11.10
C LEU A 98 -16.33 -11.09 12.11
N LEU A 99 -15.56 -10.10 12.56
CA LEU A 99 -14.56 -10.29 13.61
C LEU A 99 -15.20 -10.81 14.90
N LEU A 100 -16.26 -10.15 15.37
CA LEU A 100 -16.98 -10.53 16.59
C LEU A 100 -17.71 -11.87 16.45
N LYS A 101 -18.20 -12.20 15.26
CA LYS A 101 -18.82 -13.51 14.98
C LYS A 101 -17.81 -14.65 15.19
N ARG A 102 -16.55 -14.46 14.76
CA ARG A 102 -15.50 -15.48 14.88
C ARG A 102 -14.80 -15.44 16.24
N PHE A 103 -14.65 -14.25 16.82
CA PHE A 103 -13.95 -13.99 18.07
C PHE A 103 -14.85 -13.19 19.04
N PRO A 104 -15.86 -13.84 19.65
CA PRO A 104 -16.90 -13.16 20.44
C PRO A 104 -16.40 -12.52 21.74
N SER A 105 -15.20 -12.89 22.21
CA SER A 105 -14.58 -12.33 23.40
C SER A 105 -13.69 -11.10 23.12
N ALA A 106 -13.60 -10.64 21.87
CA ALA A 106 -12.77 -9.49 21.52
C ALA A 106 -13.27 -8.21 22.21
N SER A 107 -12.38 -7.55 22.95
CA SER A 107 -12.65 -6.26 23.58
C SER A 107 -12.59 -5.11 22.57
N ARG A 108 -13.00 -3.90 22.98
CA ARG A 108 -12.82 -2.68 22.17
C ARG A 108 -11.36 -2.46 21.77
N ASP A 109 -10.42 -2.70 22.68
CA ASP A 109 -8.99 -2.55 22.42
C ASP A 109 -8.44 -3.61 21.46
N ASP A 110 -9.01 -4.83 21.51
CA ASP A 110 -8.69 -5.88 20.54
C ASP A 110 -9.17 -5.49 19.13
N LEU A 111 -10.39 -4.96 19.02
CA LEU A 111 -10.95 -4.50 17.76
C LEU A 111 -10.17 -3.30 17.19
N LEU A 112 -9.70 -2.39 18.05
CA LEU A 112 -8.82 -1.31 17.61
C LEU A 112 -7.50 -1.82 17.03
N ARG A 113 -6.86 -2.78 17.70
CA ARG A 113 -5.67 -3.44 17.15
C ARG A 113 -5.98 -4.16 15.84
N ALA A 114 -7.09 -4.87 15.77
CA ALA A 114 -7.54 -5.56 14.57
C ALA A 114 -7.72 -4.59 13.39
N HIS A 115 -8.20 -3.37 13.65
CA HIS A 115 -8.34 -2.35 12.61
C HIS A 115 -6.99 -1.97 11.98
N ALA A 116 -5.94 -1.80 12.80
CA ALA A 116 -4.58 -1.57 12.31
C ALA A 116 -4.08 -2.70 11.40
N TYR A 117 -4.50 -3.94 11.66
CA TYR A 117 -4.21 -5.09 10.81
C TYR A 117 -5.01 -5.07 9.51
N SER A 118 -6.27 -4.62 9.51
CA SER A 118 -7.03 -4.42 8.27
C SER A 118 -6.41 -3.36 7.37
N TYR A 119 -5.88 -2.25 7.91
CA TYR A 119 -5.07 -1.31 7.12
C TYR A 119 -3.80 -1.96 6.58
N GLY A 120 -3.11 -2.78 7.39
CA GLY A 120 -1.98 -3.57 6.89
C GLY A 120 -2.34 -4.48 5.73
N GLY A 121 -3.49 -5.14 5.82
CA GLY A 121 -4.00 -6.03 4.79
C GLY A 121 -4.35 -5.31 3.50
N CYS A 122 -5.01 -4.14 3.58
CA CYS A 122 -5.43 -3.42 2.38
C CYS A 122 -4.27 -2.71 1.65
N LEU A 123 -3.12 -2.55 2.29
CA LEU A 123 -1.94 -1.91 1.69
C LEU A 123 -0.79 -2.87 1.38
N ILE A 124 -0.89 -4.16 1.76
CA ILE A 124 0.26 -5.07 1.64
C ILE A 124 0.67 -5.29 0.17
N TYR A 125 -0.30 -5.27 -0.75
CA TYR A 125 -0.12 -5.48 -2.17
C TYR A 125 0.88 -4.49 -2.78
N ASP A 126 0.87 -3.25 -2.32
CA ASP A 126 1.72 -2.16 -2.82
C ASP A 126 3.10 -2.06 -2.16
N MET A 127 3.41 -2.95 -1.21
CA MET A 127 4.66 -2.89 -0.45
C MET A 127 5.91 -2.92 -1.36
N GLY A 128 5.84 -3.64 -2.48
CA GLY A 128 6.94 -3.77 -3.44
C GLY A 128 7.30 -2.47 -4.17
N TYR A 129 6.40 -1.48 -4.18
CA TYR A 129 6.64 -0.15 -4.73
C TYR A 129 7.27 0.83 -3.74
N MET A 130 7.41 0.42 -2.47
CA MET A 130 8.11 1.17 -1.44
C MET A 130 9.61 0.86 -1.45
N PRO A 131 10.45 1.75 -0.90
CA PRO A 131 11.86 1.46 -0.72
C PRO A 131 12.09 0.13 0.02
N PHE A 132 13.08 -0.64 -0.43
CA PHE A 132 13.42 -1.96 0.09
C PHE A 132 12.32 -3.04 -0.10
N GLY A 133 11.22 -2.71 -0.78
CA GLY A 133 10.28 -3.68 -1.32
C GLY A 133 10.84 -4.43 -2.54
N ASN A 134 10.06 -5.37 -3.06
CA ASN A 134 10.35 -6.06 -4.31
C ASN A 134 9.14 -5.97 -5.25
N ARG A 135 9.33 -5.44 -6.46
CA ARG A 135 8.25 -5.32 -7.44
C ARG A 135 7.61 -6.66 -7.79
N PHE A 136 8.40 -7.73 -7.87
CA PHE A 136 7.87 -9.07 -8.15
C PHE A 136 6.88 -9.54 -7.07
N PHE A 137 7.08 -9.16 -5.80
CA PHE A 137 6.11 -9.44 -4.75
C PHE A 137 4.76 -8.75 -5.05
N THR A 138 4.82 -7.47 -5.39
CA THR A 138 3.62 -6.69 -5.75
C THR A 138 2.96 -7.22 -7.02
N ASP A 139 3.74 -7.51 -8.06
CA ASP A 139 3.24 -8.05 -9.32
C ASP A 139 2.57 -9.41 -9.11
N LEU A 140 3.09 -10.28 -8.23
CA LEU A 140 2.44 -11.54 -7.88
C LEU A 140 1.05 -11.30 -7.28
N LEU A 141 0.97 -10.41 -6.29
CA LEU A 141 -0.27 -10.10 -5.58
C LEU A 141 -1.31 -9.38 -6.47
N HIS A 142 -0.88 -8.65 -7.50
CA HIS A 142 -1.77 -7.93 -8.42
C HIS A 142 -2.20 -8.73 -9.66
N TYR A 143 -1.42 -9.73 -10.08
CA TYR A 143 -1.65 -10.37 -11.39
C TYR A 143 -1.77 -11.88 -11.35
N VAL A 144 -1.15 -12.54 -10.36
CA VAL A 144 -1.00 -14.00 -10.34
C VAL A 144 -1.77 -14.56 -9.16
N ARG A 145 -2.77 -15.39 -9.43
CA ARG A 145 -3.53 -16.11 -8.38
C ARG A 145 -4.10 -15.16 -7.30
N THR A 146 -4.57 -13.98 -7.72
CA THR A 146 -5.00 -12.89 -6.84
C THR A 146 -6.19 -13.25 -5.95
N GLY A 147 -7.14 -14.00 -6.49
CA GLY A 147 -8.28 -14.55 -5.77
C GLY A 147 -7.87 -15.70 -4.84
N ASP A 148 -6.99 -16.59 -5.31
CA ASP A 148 -6.48 -17.69 -4.47
C ASP A 148 -5.71 -17.14 -3.25
N PHE A 149 -4.92 -16.09 -3.43
CA PHE A 149 -4.16 -15.44 -2.35
C PHE A 149 -5.07 -14.96 -1.21
N VAL A 150 -6.14 -14.21 -1.54
CA VAL A 150 -7.06 -13.70 -0.52
C VAL A 150 -7.90 -14.81 0.12
N VAL A 151 -8.30 -15.83 -0.65
CA VAL A 151 -9.00 -17.01 -0.11
C VAL A 151 -8.10 -17.73 0.90
N ASN A 152 -6.83 -17.94 0.55
CA ASN A 152 -5.85 -18.56 1.43
C ASN A 152 -5.59 -17.70 2.68
N LEU A 153 -5.55 -16.36 2.59
CA LEU A 153 -5.40 -15.49 3.76
C LEU A 153 -6.57 -15.66 4.74
N ILE A 154 -7.80 -15.72 4.22
CA ILE A 154 -9.00 -15.94 5.03
C ILE A 154 -8.96 -17.31 5.68
N HIS A 155 -8.61 -18.36 4.93
CA HIS A 155 -8.54 -19.73 5.41
C HIS A 155 -7.45 -19.93 6.49
N GLU A 156 -6.25 -19.41 6.25
CA GLU A 156 -5.07 -19.59 7.11
C GLU A 156 -5.03 -18.66 8.32
N SER A 157 -6.00 -17.75 8.44
CA SER A 157 -6.08 -16.85 9.59
C SER A 157 -6.50 -17.61 10.86
N GLN A 158 -5.68 -17.53 11.91
CA GLN A 158 -5.84 -18.31 13.15
C GLN A 158 -6.31 -17.49 14.34
N ASN A 159 -6.16 -16.16 14.27
CA ASN A 159 -6.50 -15.24 15.35
C ASN A 159 -7.19 -13.97 14.83
N LEU A 160 -7.68 -13.14 15.75
CA LEU A 160 -8.41 -11.91 15.44
C LEU A 160 -7.66 -10.99 14.48
N ASN A 161 -6.37 -10.74 14.74
CA ASN A 161 -5.55 -9.83 13.96
C ASN A 161 -5.23 -10.39 12.58
N GLU A 162 -4.94 -11.69 12.50
CA GLU A 162 -4.76 -12.39 11.23
C GLU A 162 -6.03 -12.33 10.37
N TYR A 163 -7.20 -12.54 10.97
CA TYR A 163 -8.46 -12.49 10.25
C TYR A 163 -8.79 -11.07 9.80
N ALA A 164 -8.54 -10.06 10.63
CA ALA A 164 -8.69 -8.65 10.26
C ALA A 164 -7.74 -8.24 9.13
N PHE A 165 -6.49 -8.71 9.15
CA PHE A 165 -5.54 -8.54 8.06
C PHE A 165 -6.05 -9.15 6.75
N ALA A 166 -6.58 -10.38 6.82
CA ALA A 166 -7.15 -11.05 5.65
C ALA A 166 -8.38 -10.31 5.08
N LEU A 167 -9.29 -9.81 5.93
CA LEU A 167 -10.42 -8.97 5.50
C LEU A 167 -9.93 -7.65 4.88
N GLY A 168 -8.89 -7.04 5.42
CA GLY A 168 -8.23 -5.88 4.81
C GLY A 168 -7.69 -6.18 3.42
N SER A 169 -7.03 -7.33 3.22
CA SER A 169 -6.56 -7.76 1.89
C SER A 169 -7.71 -8.00 0.91
N LEU A 170 -8.85 -8.50 1.38
CA LEU A 170 -10.07 -8.61 0.57
C LEU A 170 -10.61 -7.25 0.12
N SER A 171 -10.43 -6.20 0.95
CA SER A 171 -10.73 -4.83 0.56
C SER A 171 -9.89 -4.37 -0.63
N HIS A 172 -8.58 -4.63 -0.62
CA HIS A 172 -7.69 -4.29 -1.73
C HIS A 172 -8.08 -5.01 -3.02
N TYR A 173 -8.27 -6.35 -2.93
CA TYR A 173 -8.74 -7.16 -4.06
C TYR A 173 -10.04 -6.60 -4.67
N ALA A 174 -11.02 -6.22 -3.84
CA ALA A 174 -12.28 -5.64 -4.33
C ALA A 174 -12.11 -4.24 -4.92
N ALA A 175 -11.26 -3.42 -4.29
CA ALA A 175 -11.00 -2.05 -4.68
C ALA A 175 -10.34 -1.97 -6.05
N ASP A 176 -9.33 -2.79 -6.32
CA ASP A 176 -8.59 -2.69 -7.56
C ASP A 176 -9.38 -3.19 -8.77
N ILE A 177 -10.15 -4.27 -8.59
CA ILE A 177 -11.03 -4.79 -9.65
C ILE A 177 -12.02 -3.73 -10.17
N ALA A 178 -12.53 -2.87 -9.28
CA ALA A 178 -13.48 -1.82 -9.66
C ALA A 178 -12.81 -0.46 -9.90
N GLY A 179 -11.70 -0.20 -9.21
CA GLY A 179 -11.01 1.08 -9.14
C GLY A 179 -10.10 1.32 -10.33
N HIS A 180 -9.20 0.40 -10.64
CA HIS A 180 -8.21 0.57 -11.71
C HIS A 180 -8.84 0.84 -13.09
N PRO A 181 -9.94 0.19 -13.53
CA PRO A 181 -10.60 0.56 -14.78
C PRO A 181 -11.02 2.04 -14.84
N SER A 182 -11.45 2.58 -13.70
CA SER A 182 -11.83 3.99 -13.59
C SER A 182 -10.61 4.90 -13.56
N VAL A 183 -9.52 4.49 -12.90
CA VAL A 183 -8.24 5.20 -12.91
C VAL A 183 -7.65 5.19 -14.33
N ASN A 184 -7.63 4.06 -15.04
CA ASN A 184 -7.15 3.96 -16.43
C ASN A 184 -7.85 4.95 -17.35
N ARG A 185 -9.17 5.10 -17.19
CA ARG A 185 -9.96 6.10 -17.91
C ARG A 185 -9.66 7.53 -17.46
N ALA A 186 -9.48 7.75 -16.15
CA ALA A 186 -9.09 9.05 -15.62
C ALA A 186 -7.68 9.48 -16.10
N VAL A 187 -6.75 8.54 -16.23
CA VAL A 187 -5.41 8.77 -16.80
C VAL A 187 -5.54 9.18 -18.27
N ALA A 188 -6.34 8.47 -19.07
CA ALA A 188 -6.58 8.85 -20.46
C ALA A 188 -7.11 10.30 -20.55
N LEU A 189 -8.14 10.63 -19.77
CA LEU A 189 -8.73 11.97 -19.73
C LEU A 189 -7.75 13.05 -19.25
N SER A 190 -6.89 12.72 -18.28
CA SER A 190 -5.94 13.67 -17.67
C SER A 190 -4.68 13.88 -18.50
N PHE A 191 -4.38 12.99 -19.45
CA PHE A 191 -3.16 13.01 -20.26
C PHE A 191 -3.46 12.81 -21.75
N PRO A 192 -3.86 13.87 -22.50
CA PRO A 192 -4.31 13.75 -23.89
C PRO A 192 -3.32 13.09 -24.85
N LYS A 193 -2.00 13.23 -24.60
CA LYS A 193 -0.96 12.56 -25.40
C LYS A 193 -0.94 11.05 -25.18
N LEU A 194 -1.25 10.59 -23.97
CA LEU A 194 -1.37 9.15 -23.67
C LEU A 194 -2.67 8.62 -24.26
N GLN A 195 -3.77 9.35 -24.11
CA GLN A 195 -5.04 9.00 -24.74
C GLN A 195 -4.93 8.86 -26.27
N ALA A 196 -4.24 9.80 -26.93
CA ALA A 196 -4.02 9.73 -28.37
C ALA A 196 -3.18 8.51 -28.80
N ARG A 197 -2.36 7.96 -27.91
CA ARG A 197 -1.47 6.82 -28.19
C ARG A 197 -2.10 5.47 -27.86
N TYR A 198 -2.79 5.36 -26.74
CA TYR A 198 -3.26 4.10 -26.17
C TYR A 198 -4.79 3.96 -26.19
N GLY A 199 -5.52 5.06 -26.39
CA GLY A 199 -6.97 5.07 -26.49
C GLY A 199 -7.65 5.56 -25.22
N PRO A 200 -8.92 5.15 -24.98
CA PRO A 200 -9.77 5.71 -23.92
C PRO A 200 -9.39 5.25 -22.51
N GLU A 201 -8.53 4.26 -22.39
CA GLU A 201 -8.01 3.71 -21.14
C GLU A 201 -6.50 3.64 -21.27
N VAL A 202 -5.79 4.06 -20.23
CA VAL A 202 -4.32 4.00 -20.16
C VAL A 202 -3.95 3.28 -18.88
N THR A 203 -3.48 2.06 -19.03
CA THR A 203 -3.11 1.13 -17.94
C THR A 203 -1.85 1.54 -17.19
N TYR A 204 -1.63 0.96 -16.01
CA TYR A 204 -0.41 1.16 -15.24
C TYR A 204 0.83 0.74 -16.01
N GLU A 205 0.78 -0.36 -16.78
CA GLU A 205 1.88 -0.79 -17.64
C GLU A 205 2.24 0.24 -18.71
N GLU A 206 1.23 0.88 -19.31
CA GLU A 206 1.44 1.85 -20.39
C GLU A 206 2.07 3.15 -19.87
N CYS A 207 1.67 3.60 -18.68
CA CYS A 207 2.33 4.74 -18.04
C CYS A 207 2.17 4.77 -16.51
N THR A 208 3.00 4.01 -15.81
CA THR A 208 3.10 3.98 -14.33
C THR A 208 3.13 5.38 -13.71
N LYS A 209 3.89 6.31 -14.30
CA LYS A 209 4.02 7.67 -13.78
C LYS A 209 2.70 8.45 -13.84
N ALA A 210 1.92 8.28 -14.91
CA ALA A 210 0.65 8.97 -15.08
C ALA A 210 -0.42 8.38 -14.17
N HIS A 211 -0.39 7.06 -13.96
CA HIS A 211 -1.24 6.34 -13.02
C HIS A 211 -1.07 6.90 -11.60
N ILE A 212 0.15 6.84 -11.09
CA ILE A 212 0.52 7.32 -9.75
C ILE A 212 0.15 8.80 -9.53
N ARG A 213 0.33 9.64 -10.56
CA ARG A 213 -0.02 11.07 -10.49
C ARG A 213 -1.53 11.32 -10.41
N THR A 214 -2.32 10.43 -11.00
CA THR A 214 -3.78 10.52 -11.04
C THR A 214 -4.35 10.09 -9.71
N GLU A 215 -3.91 8.94 -9.20
CA GLU A 215 -4.32 8.38 -7.92
C GLU A 215 -3.94 9.28 -6.74
N PHE A 216 -2.70 9.77 -6.69
CA PHE A 216 -2.32 10.75 -5.66
C PHE A 216 -3.16 12.03 -5.74
N GLY A 217 -3.54 12.43 -6.95
CA GLY A 217 -4.45 13.54 -7.17
C GLY A 217 -5.83 13.31 -6.55
N PHE A 218 -6.38 12.10 -6.68
CA PHE A 218 -7.63 11.71 -6.03
C PHE A 218 -7.51 11.77 -4.52
N ASP A 219 -6.51 11.10 -3.95
CA ASP A 219 -6.26 11.10 -2.50
C ASP A 219 -6.15 12.53 -1.95
N LEU A 220 -5.38 13.38 -2.63
CA LEU A 220 -5.20 14.77 -2.22
C LEU A 220 -6.53 15.54 -2.16
N VAL A 221 -7.37 15.40 -3.19
CA VAL A 221 -8.65 16.09 -3.25
C VAL A 221 -9.62 15.56 -2.20
N GLN A 222 -9.68 14.25 -1.97
CA GLN A 222 -10.58 13.69 -0.97
C GLN A 222 -10.17 14.06 0.46
N VAL A 223 -8.86 14.07 0.76
CA VAL A 223 -8.34 14.61 2.03
C VAL A 223 -8.71 16.08 2.19
N ALA A 224 -8.49 16.89 1.16
CA ALA A 224 -8.80 18.33 1.20
C ALA A 224 -10.31 18.61 1.37
N LYS A 225 -11.17 17.67 0.98
CA LYS A 225 -12.63 17.74 1.14
C LYS A 225 -13.13 17.14 2.46
N HIS A 226 -12.22 16.75 3.36
CA HIS A 226 -12.56 16.17 4.67
C HIS A 226 -13.37 14.88 4.57
N ARG A 227 -13.05 14.06 3.56
CA ARG A 227 -13.75 12.80 3.26
C ARG A 227 -13.01 11.58 3.76
N TYR A 228 -11.71 11.69 3.95
CA TYR A 228 -10.97 10.66 4.66
C TYR A 228 -10.99 10.93 6.15
N THR A 229 -10.77 9.86 6.92
CA THR A 229 -10.57 9.97 8.36
C THR A 229 -9.40 10.92 8.67
N SER A 230 -9.41 11.56 9.84
CA SER A 230 -8.31 12.46 10.20
C SER A 230 -6.99 11.69 10.37
N ASP A 231 -5.86 12.34 10.08
CA ASP A 231 -4.54 11.76 10.37
C ASP A 231 -4.34 11.44 11.87
N GLN A 232 -5.11 12.09 12.75
CA GLN A 232 -5.16 11.76 14.18
C GLN A 232 -5.81 10.40 14.44
N TYR A 233 -6.88 10.08 13.72
CA TYR A 233 -7.53 8.78 13.80
C TYR A 233 -6.61 7.69 13.25
N HIS A 234 -5.97 7.90 12.09
CA HIS A 234 -4.98 6.95 11.58
C HIS A 234 -3.78 6.76 12.52
N ASP A 235 -3.28 7.82 13.16
CA ASP A 235 -2.22 7.70 14.17
C ASP A 235 -2.67 6.88 15.39
N PHE A 236 -3.95 7.00 15.77
CA PHE A 236 -4.53 6.30 16.90
C PHE A 236 -4.77 4.82 16.61
N ILE A 237 -5.33 4.49 15.44
CA ILE A 237 -5.52 3.10 15.00
C ILE A 237 -4.16 2.45 14.73
N GLY A 238 -3.28 3.12 13.99
CA GLY A 238 -1.95 2.64 13.63
C GLY A 238 -1.95 1.72 12.40
N PHE A 239 -0.81 1.06 12.17
CA PHE A 239 -0.59 0.18 11.01
C PHE A 239 0.18 -1.08 11.41
N ALA A 240 -0.41 -2.25 11.16
CA ALA A 240 0.15 -3.55 11.55
C ALA A 240 0.07 -4.58 10.41
N VAL A 241 1.14 -5.34 10.21
CA VAL A 241 1.18 -6.41 9.19
C VAL A 241 1.21 -7.75 9.91
N SER A 242 0.34 -8.68 9.52
CA SER A 242 0.41 -10.05 10.03
C SER A 242 1.43 -10.86 9.25
N LYS A 243 2.70 -10.68 9.59
CA LYS A 243 3.82 -11.35 8.92
C LYS A 243 3.71 -12.89 8.93
N PRO A 244 3.39 -13.57 10.05
CA PRO A 244 3.28 -15.03 10.04
C PRO A 244 2.21 -15.55 9.09
N LEU A 245 1.05 -14.88 9.01
CA LEU A 245 0.01 -15.23 8.04
C LEU A 245 0.49 -14.99 6.61
N LEU A 246 1.08 -13.82 6.35
CA LEU A 246 1.59 -13.46 5.04
C LEU A 246 2.62 -14.49 4.54
N GLU A 247 3.56 -14.94 5.38
CA GLU A 247 4.56 -15.95 5.02
C GLU A 247 3.92 -17.30 4.64
N ARG A 248 2.99 -17.79 5.46
CA ARG A 248 2.30 -19.07 5.22
C ARG A 248 1.49 -19.02 3.94
N THR A 249 0.67 -17.99 3.79
CA THR A 249 -0.20 -17.84 2.62
C THR A 249 0.57 -17.55 1.34
N PHE A 250 1.65 -16.76 1.40
CA PHE A 250 2.51 -16.52 0.24
C PHE A 250 3.16 -17.81 -0.25
N PHE A 251 3.64 -18.65 0.68
CA PHE A 251 4.15 -19.98 0.34
C PHE A 251 3.06 -20.88 -0.25
N GLN A 252 1.90 -20.98 0.39
CA GLN A 252 0.78 -21.80 -0.10
C GLN A 252 0.28 -21.35 -1.49
N THR A 253 0.31 -20.06 -1.79
CA THR A 253 -0.23 -19.53 -3.05
C THR A 253 0.76 -19.65 -4.21
N TYR A 254 2.06 -19.46 -3.93
CA TYR A 254 3.08 -19.32 -4.97
C TYR A 254 4.18 -20.38 -4.92
N GLY A 255 4.28 -21.16 -3.84
CA GLY A 255 5.36 -22.12 -3.61
C GLY A 255 6.69 -21.44 -3.29
N LEU A 256 6.69 -20.11 -3.13
CA LEU A 256 7.86 -19.31 -2.82
C LEU A 256 7.84 -18.92 -1.35
N THR A 257 8.97 -19.06 -0.65
CA THR A 257 9.10 -18.44 0.69
C THR A 257 9.13 -16.92 0.53
N LEU A 258 8.50 -16.18 1.46
CA LEU A 258 8.47 -14.71 1.40
C LEU A 258 9.89 -14.13 1.29
N ARG A 259 10.82 -14.64 2.10
CA ARG A 259 12.24 -14.27 2.11
C ARG A 259 12.97 -14.50 0.78
N SER A 260 12.52 -15.46 -0.04
CA SER A 260 13.12 -15.69 -1.36
C SER A 260 12.81 -14.58 -2.36
N VAL A 261 11.77 -13.78 -2.09
CA VAL A 261 11.38 -12.62 -2.89
C VAL A 261 11.74 -11.32 -2.18
N LEU A 262 11.44 -11.20 -0.89
CA LEU A 262 11.79 -10.05 -0.05
C LEU A 262 13.04 -10.36 0.79
N GLU A 263 14.21 -9.92 0.33
CA GLU A 263 15.48 -10.23 0.99
C GLU A 263 15.52 -9.79 2.48
N ASN A 264 14.87 -8.67 2.79
CA ASN A 264 14.73 -8.15 4.15
C ASN A 264 13.28 -7.72 4.42
N GLU A 265 12.45 -8.69 4.83
CA GLU A 265 11.03 -8.52 5.11
C GLU A 265 10.76 -7.44 6.17
N GLU A 266 11.54 -7.42 7.26
CA GLU A 266 11.38 -6.44 8.36
C GLU A 266 11.65 -5.02 7.87
N LEU A 267 12.66 -4.83 7.03
CA LEU A 267 12.97 -3.53 6.44
C LEU A 267 11.90 -3.10 5.44
N ALA A 268 11.38 -4.01 4.62
CA ALA A 268 10.29 -3.73 3.68
C ALA A 268 9.02 -3.29 4.44
N ILE A 269 8.57 -4.11 5.40
CA ILE A 269 7.40 -3.83 6.24
C ILE A 269 7.60 -2.55 7.07
N GLY A 270 8.79 -2.36 7.65
CA GLY A 270 9.13 -1.18 8.43
C GLY A 270 9.12 0.10 7.59
N THR A 271 9.56 0.02 6.34
CA THR A 271 9.54 1.15 5.40
C THR A 271 8.13 1.49 4.95
N LEU A 272 7.30 0.48 4.65
CA LEU A 272 5.87 0.68 4.37
C LEU A 272 5.18 1.37 5.55
N ARG A 273 5.36 0.84 6.77
CA ARG A 273 4.81 1.45 7.98
C ARG A 273 5.24 2.91 8.15
N ARG A 274 6.53 3.21 7.92
CA ARG A 274 7.04 4.58 8.00
C ARG A 274 6.46 5.48 6.91
N ALA A 275 6.25 4.95 5.70
CA ALA A 275 5.66 5.68 4.60
C ALA A 275 4.23 6.09 4.94
N VAL A 276 3.39 5.12 5.34
CA VAL A 276 1.97 5.33 5.66
C VAL A 276 1.79 6.22 6.89
N SER A 277 2.47 5.92 8.00
CA SER A 277 2.23 6.64 9.26
C SER A 277 2.92 7.99 9.38
N LYS A 278 3.88 8.34 8.50
CA LYS A 278 4.65 9.58 8.64
C LYS A 278 4.88 10.32 7.34
N VAL A 279 5.44 9.66 6.33
CA VAL A 279 5.93 10.35 5.13
C VAL A 279 4.76 10.86 4.28
N ILE A 280 3.78 10.00 4.01
CA ILE A 280 2.63 10.33 3.17
C ILE A 280 1.77 11.42 3.81
N PRO A 281 1.37 11.35 5.10
CA PRO A 281 0.61 12.44 5.74
C PRO A 281 1.30 13.81 5.71
N GLU A 282 2.63 13.86 5.88
CA GLU A 282 3.40 15.12 5.80
C GLU A 282 3.44 15.68 4.36
N ILE A 283 3.67 14.82 3.37
CA ILE A 283 3.65 15.22 1.95
C ILE A 283 2.25 15.67 1.55
N THR A 284 1.20 14.94 1.94
CA THR A 284 -0.20 15.29 1.66
C THR A 284 -0.56 16.65 2.25
N ARG A 285 -0.23 16.94 3.51
CA ARG A 285 -0.47 18.27 4.11
C ARG A 285 0.24 19.39 3.37
N ALA A 286 1.51 19.19 2.99
CA ALA A 286 2.26 20.17 2.22
C ALA A 286 1.72 20.36 0.79
N ALA A 287 1.23 19.27 0.17
CA ALA A 287 0.63 19.28 -1.15
C ALA A 287 -0.74 19.98 -1.17
N ILE A 288 -1.57 19.81 -0.15
CA ILE A 288 -2.85 20.52 -0.01
C ILE A 288 -2.59 22.02 0.10
N GLU A 289 -1.64 22.44 0.94
CA GLU A 289 -1.28 23.86 1.06
C GLU A 289 -0.73 24.41 -0.27
N TRP A 290 0.05 23.61 -1.00
CA TRP A 290 0.53 24.01 -2.31
C TRP A 290 -0.63 24.23 -3.29
N LYS A 291 -1.59 23.29 -3.32
CA LYS A 291 -2.64 23.17 -4.34
C LYS A 291 -3.99 23.73 -3.93
N LYS A 292 -4.06 24.39 -2.77
CA LYS A 292 -5.26 25.02 -2.24
C LYS A 292 -6.03 25.87 -3.27
N PRO A 293 -5.39 26.71 -4.12
CA PRO A 293 -6.12 27.47 -5.14
C PRO A 293 -6.78 26.59 -6.19
N ASP A 294 -6.08 25.56 -6.68
CA ASP A 294 -6.57 24.63 -7.69
C ASP A 294 -7.76 23.81 -7.12
N ILE A 295 -7.63 23.34 -5.88
CA ILE A 295 -8.67 22.57 -5.18
C ILE A 295 -9.92 23.42 -4.91
N ALA A 296 -9.74 24.71 -4.55
CA ALA A 296 -10.85 25.63 -4.29
C ALA A 296 -11.70 25.91 -5.54
N GLN A 297 -11.18 25.67 -6.75
CA GLN A 297 -11.90 25.82 -8.01
C GLN A 297 -12.65 24.55 -8.43
N LEU A 298 -12.52 23.45 -7.69
CA LEU A 298 -13.23 22.21 -8.00
C LEU A 298 -14.70 22.31 -7.60
N HIS A 299 -15.55 22.22 -8.61
CA HIS A 299 -16.99 22.10 -8.42
C HIS A 299 -17.41 20.64 -8.57
N GLU A 300 -18.23 20.19 -7.63
CA GLU A 300 -18.79 18.84 -7.63
C GLU A 300 -20.15 18.83 -8.30
N THR A 301 -20.42 17.75 -9.04
CA THR A 301 -21.75 17.52 -9.59
C THR A 301 -22.63 16.88 -8.50
N PRO A 302 -23.72 17.52 -8.03
CA PRO A 302 -24.64 16.91 -7.08
C PRO A 302 -25.50 15.84 -7.77
N ASN A 303 -24.92 14.68 -8.03
CA ASN A 303 -25.56 13.53 -8.69
C ASN A 303 -25.89 12.40 -7.70
N ALA A 304 -26.41 11.28 -8.21
CA ALA A 304 -26.76 10.13 -7.37
C ALA A 304 -25.54 9.48 -6.72
N GLU A 305 -24.43 9.36 -7.45
CA GLU A 305 -23.17 8.79 -6.95
C GLU A 305 -22.63 9.60 -5.77
N HIS A 306 -22.66 10.93 -5.88
CA HIS A 306 -22.25 11.84 -4.82
C HIS A 306 -23.11 11.71 -3.55
N ARG A 307 -24.43 11.55 -3.71
CA ARG A 307 -25.33 11.32 -2.57
C ARG A 307 -25.07 9.98 -1.90
N LEU A 308 -24.84 8.94 -2.69
CA LEU A 308 -24.55 7.60 -2.18
C LEU A 308 -23.20 7.58 -1.43
N PHE A 309 -22.18 8.19 -2.00
CA PHE A 309 -20.87 8.29 -1.35
C PHE A 309 -20.94 9.08 -0.03
N ARG A 310 -21.65 10.22 -0.01
CA ARG A 310 -21.90 10.96 1.24
C ARG A 310 -22.69 10.15 2.26
N TYR A 311 -23.61 9.29 1.82
CA TYR A 311 -24.33 8.39 2.70
C TYR A 311 -23.37 7.39 3.36
N TYR A 312 -22.44 6.78 2.61
CA TYR A 312 -21.41 5.92 3.20
C TYR A 312 -20.54 6.67 4.21
N LEU A 313 -20.04 7.87 3.86
CA LEU A 313 -19.28 8.71 4.76
C LEU A 313 -20.02 9.06 6.06
N SER A 314 -21.34 9.23 6.01
CA SER A 314 -22.14 9.58 7.18
C SER A 314 -22.31 8.43 8.19
N ARG A 315 -22.12 7.19 7.74
CA ARG A 315 -22.19 5.98 8.57
C ARG A 315 -20.87 5.65 9.24
N ALA A 316 -19.77 6.17 8.73
CA ALA A 316 -18.45 5.99 9.30
C ALA A 316 -18.36 6.68 10.69
N GLU A 317 -18.40 5.88 11.76
CA GLU A 317 -18.73 6.33 13.13
C GLU A 317 -17.64 7.22 13.77
N TYR A 318 -16.38 7.08 13.35
CA TYR A 318 -15.21 7.76 13.94
C TYR A 318 -15.20 9.28 13.80
N GLN A 319 -15.96 9.83 12.84
CA GLN A 319 -16.05 11.27 12.62
C GLN A 319 -16.60 12.03 13.84
N ARG A 320 -17.36 11.35 14.72
CA ARG A 320 -17.92 11.95 15.94
C ARG A 320 -16.89 12.10 17.06
N GLU A 321 -15.96 11.15 17.18
CA GLU A 321 -14.95 11.12 18.25
C GLU A 321 -13.68 11.88 17.87
N TRP A 322 -13.24 11.81 16.60
CA TRP A 322 -11.93 12.30 16.15
C TRP A 322 -12.00 13.46 15.14
N GLY A 323 -13.21 13.88 14.77
CA GLY A 323 -13.43 14.90 13.75
C GLY A 323 -13.11 14.43 12.32
N ARG A 324 -13.25 15.35 11.35
CA ARG A 324 -12.98 15.11 9.91
C ARG A 324 -11.76 15.88 9.39
N GLU A 325 -11.13 16.66 10.26
CA GLU A 325 -10.09 17.60 9.84
C GLU A 325 -8.71 16.97 10.00
N TYR A 326 -7.96 16.92 8.89
CA TYR A 326 -6.53 16.69 8.94
C TYR A 326 -5.83 17.83 9.67
N ARG A 327 -4.79 17.52 10.43
CA ARG A 327 -3.97 18.52 11.12
C ARG A 327 -3.53 19.61 10.15
N HIS A 328 -3.75 20.87 10.54
CA HIS A 328 -3.38 22.00 9.69
C HIS A 328 -1.87 22.05 9.41
N PRO A 329 -1.46 22.52 8.21
CA PRO A 329 -0.06 22.75 7.88
C PRO A 329 0.60 23.72 8.87
N THR A 330 1.65 23.26 9.55
CA THR A 330 2.47 24.09 10.44
C THR A 330 3.63 24.79 9.69
N ILE A 331 4.44 25.61 10.36
CA ILE A 331 5.58 26.30 9.72
C ILE A 331 6.53 25.33 8.96
N PRO A 332 6.94 24.18 9.53
CA PRO A 332 7.68 23.16 8.78
C PRO A 332 7.00 22.72 7.49
N HIS A 333 5.67 22.61 7.47
CA HIS A 333 4.92 22.24 6.27
C HIS A 333 4.98 23.33 5.21
N ARG A 334 4.91 24.61 5.61
CA ARG A 334 5.06 25.72 4.66
C ARG A 334 6.45 25.73 4.01
N ILE A 335 7.49 25.39 4.79
CA ILE A 335 8.85 25.20 4.27
C ILE A 335 8.89 24.01 3.32
N LEU A 336 8.30 22.87 3.70
CA LEU A 336 8.21 21.68 2.84
C LEU A 336 7.45 21.99 1.54
N THR A 337 6.32 22.71 1.60
CA THR A 337 5.57 23.21 0.45
C THR A 337 6.45 24.07 -0.46
N PHE A 338 7.26 24.97 0.09
CA PHE A 338 8.22 25.75 -0.69
C PHE A 338 9.26 24.84 -1.37
N CYS A 339 9.82 23.87 -0.65
CA CYS A 339 10.74 22.89 -1.23
C CYS A 339 10.09 22.10 -2.39
N LEU A 340 8.88 21.58 -2.19
CA LEU A 340 8.13 20.84 -3.23
C LEU A 340 7.87 21.70 -4.47
N ARG A 341 7.60 22.99 -4.29
CA ARG A 341 7.46 23.97 -5.39
C ARG A 341 8.76 24.16 -6.16
N CYS A 342 9.90 24.21 -5.48
CA CYS A 342 11.21 24.48 -6.10
C CYS A 342 11.87 23.24 -6.72
N ILE A 343 11.60 22.03 -6.20
CA ILE A 343 12.23 20.80 -6.70
C ILE A 343 11.87 20.58 -8.19
N PRO A 344 12.87 20.30 -9.06
CA PRO A 344 12.61 19.90 -10.44
C PRO A 344 11.82 18.60 -10.49
N LYS A 345 10.73 18.55 -11.25
CA LYS A 345 9.80 17.40 -11.32
C LYS A 345 10.30 16.32 -12.30
N ILE A 346 11.59 16.01 -12.19
CA ILE A 346 12.36 15.11 -13.06
C ILE A 346 12.90 13.95 -12.21
N GLY A 347 13.01 12.76 -12.78
CA GLY A 347 13.52 11.57 -12.08
C GLY A 347 12.62 11.17 -10.88
N PRO A 348 13.19 10.93 -9.68
CA PRO A 348 12.44 10.42 -8.51
C PRO A 348 11.35 11.39 -8.03
N PHE A 349 11.49 12.69 -8.30
CA PHE A 349 10.47 13.70 -7.97
C PHE A 349 9.39 13.86 -9.04
N GLY A 350 9.42 13.01 -10.07
CA GLY A 350 8.45 13.07 -11.16
C GLY A 350 7.00 12.87 -10.73
N ALA A 351 6.76 12.12 -9.65
CA ALA A 351 5.43 11.91 -9.06
C ALA A 351 4.83 13.19 -8.45
N LEU A 352 5.67 14.16 -8.02
CA LEU A 352 5.23 15.44 -7.46
C LEU A 352 4.57 16.39 -8.47
N ALA A 353 4.63 16.07 -9.77
CA ALA A 353 3.82 16.71 -10.80
C ALA A 353 2.50 15.96 -10.98
N PHE A 354 1.82 15.70 -9.87
CA PHE A 354 0.48 15.12 -9.83
C PHE A 354 -0.54 16.10 -10.39
N ASN A 355 -1.63 15.55 -10.92
CA ASN A 355 -2.72 16.34 -11.49
C ASN A 355 -3.84 16.45 -10.46
N ILE A 356 -4.43 17.64 -10.35
CA ILE A 356 -5.68 17.78 -9.61
C ILE A 356 -6.80 17.21 -10.49
N PRO A 357 -7.59 16.23 -10.01
CA PRO A 357 -8.76 15.73 -10.70
C PRO A 357 -9.68 16.87 -11.15
N ASN A 358 -10.31 16.73 -12.32
CA ASN A 358 -11.39 17.63 -12.72
C ASN A 358 -12.74 16.99 -12.36
N THR A 359 -13.85 17.72 -12.53
CA THR A 359 -15.19 17.22 -12.19
C THR A 359 -15.51 15.87 -12.84
N GLN A 360 -15.11 15.66 -14.11
CA GLN A 360 -15.36 14.41 -14.82
C GLN A 360 -14.57 13.23 -14.22
N THR A 361 -13.29 13.44 -13.90
CA THR A 361 -12.46 12.37 -13.32
C THR A 361 -12.81 12.12 -11.86
N GLU A 362 -13.26 13.14 -11.13
CA GLU A 362 -13.81 12.96 -9.78
C GLU A 362 -15.13 12.19 -9.80
N ASP A 363 -16.02 12.43 -10.76
CA ASP A 363 -17.26 11.64 -10.90
C ASP A 363 -16.94 10.15 -11.19
N LEU A 364 -15.88 9.87 -11.98
CA LEU A 364 -15.39 8.49 -12.18
C LEU A 364 -14.89 7.87 -10.87
N TYR A 365 -14.12 8.63 -10.08
CA TYR A 365 -13.64 8.20 -8.77
C TYR A 365 -14.80 7.89 -7.81
N LEU A 366 -15.78 8.78 -7.66
CA LEU A 366 -16.91 8.55 -6.75
C LEU A 366 -17.72 7.31 -7.14
N LYS A 367 -17.93 7.12 -8.44
CA LYS A 367 -18.60 5.93 -8.97
C LYS A 367 -17.80 4.66 -8.68
N SER A 368 -16.47 4.69 -8.83
CA SER A 368 -15.63 3.53 -8.55
C SER A 368 -15.66 3.18 -7.06
N ILE A 369 -15.60 4.17 -6.16
CA ILE A 369 -15.72 3.95 -4.71
C ILE A 369 -17.06 3.30 -4.36
N ASN A 370 -18.18 3.82 -4.88
CA ASN A 370 -19.49 3.23 -4.63
C ASN A 370 -19.55 1.77 -5.09
N LYS A 371 -18.99 1.48 -6.27
CA LYS A 371 -18.92 0.13 -6.81
C LYS A 371 -18.03 -0.79 -5.97
N THR A 372 -16.89 -0.28 -5.50
CA THR A 372 -15.98 -0.99 -4.60
C THR A 372 -16.69 -1.36 -3.30
N VAL A 373 -17.39 -0.41 -2.66
CA VAL A 373 -18.14 -0.65 -1.41
C VAL A 373 -19.18 -1.76 -1.60
N GLU A 374 -19.93 -1.74 -2.70
CA GLU A 374 -20.92 -2.78 -3.02
C GLU A 374 -20.27 -4.15 -3.23
N ASN A 375 -19.21 -4.20 -4.05
CA ASN A 375 -18.50 -5.45 -4.35
C ASN A 375 -17.85 -6.03 -3.09
N TYR A 376 -17.18 -5.20 -2.29
CA TYR A 376 -16.50 -5.61 -1.07
C TYR A 376 -17.51 -6.11 -0.04
N ARG A 377 -18.64 -5.40 0.16
CA ARG A 377 -19.74 -5.89 1.01
C ARG A 377 -20.24 -7.27 0.55
N GLY A 378 -20.41 -7.47 -0.75
CA GLY A 378 -20.78 -8.77 -1.32
C GLY A 378 -19.80 -9.88 -0.92
N LEU A 379 -18.50 -9.63 -1.08
CA LEU A 379 -17.44 -10.58 -0.71
C LEU A 379 -17.40 -10.84 0.80
N LEU A 380 -17.57 -9.81 1.64
CA LEU A 380 -17.67 -9.96 3.10
C LEU A 380 -18.86 -10.84 3.52
N LEU A 381 -20.00 -10.73 2.83
CA LEU A 381 -21.16 -11.61 3.06
C LEU A 381 -20.85 -13.07 2.70
N GLU A 382 -20.09 -13.33 1.63
CA GLU A 382 -19.65 -14.68 1.27
C GLU A 382 -18.65 -15.25 2.29
N VAL A 383 -17.71 -14.43 2.78
CA VAL A 383 -16.84 -14.79 3.91
C VAL A 383 -17.68 -15.19 5.13
N GLY A 384 -18.67 -14.37 5.49
CA GLY A 384 -19.56 -14.64 6.62
C GLY A 384 -20.40 -15.91 6.50
N ARG A 385 -20.60 -16.40 5.27
CA ARG A 385 -21.27 -17.68 4.94
C ARG A 385 -20.31 -18.86 4.81
N GLY A 386 -19.00 -18.62 4.88
CA GLY A 386 -17.97 -19.65 4.71
C GLY A 386 -17.85 -20.15 3.26
N ASN A 387 -18.21 -19.32 2.27
CA ASN A 387 -18.24 -19.72 0.87
C ASN A 387 -17.66 -18.67 -0.08
N LEU A 388 -16.66 -17.91 0.38
CA LEU A 388 -15.96 -16.88 -0.41
C LEU A 388 -15.55 -17.42 -1.79
N ARG A 389 -16.04 -16.76 -2.84
CA ARG A 389 -15.64 -17.00 -4.22
C ARG A 389 -14.91 -15.77 -4.74
N ALA A 390 -13.59 -15.82 -4.75
CA ALA A 390 -12.75 -14.80 -5.34
C ALA A 390 -12.05 -15.36 -6.60
N PRO A 391 -12.55 -15.11 -7.81
CA PRO A 391 -11.87 -15.51 -9.04
C PRO A 391 -10.55 -14.74 -9.22
N ASN A 392 -9.57 -15.31 -9.91
CA ASN A 392 -8.34 -14.59 -10.24
C ASN A 392 -8.64 -13.50 -11.29
N HIS A 393 -8.40 -12.25 -10.90
CA HIS A 393 -8.47 -11.07 -11.76
C HIS A 393 -7.10 -10.39 -11.83
N ASP A 394 -6.83 -9.77 -12.97
CA ASP A 394 -5.77 -8.76 -13.09
C ASP A 394 -6.26 -7.49 -12.37
N LEU A 395 -5.53 -7.05 -11.36
CA LEU A 395 -5.92 -5.91 -10.54
C LEU A 395 -5.73 -4.56 -11.23
N ASP A 396 -4.98 -4.47 -12.34
CA ASP A 396 -4.85 -3.23 -13.12
C ASP A 396 -5.92 -3.08 -14.21
N THR A 397 -6.50 -4.17 -14.70
CA THR A 397 -7.56 -4.11 -15.71
C THR A 397 -8.94 -4.48 -15.17
N GLY A 398 -9.01 -5.11 -13.99
CA GLY A 398 -10.22 -5.68 -13.41
C GLY A 398 -10.76 -6.88 -14.17
N MET A 399 -10.05 -7.36 -15.20
CA MET A 399 -10.47 -8.49 -16.03
C MET A 399 -10.03 -9.82 -15.43
N ARG A 400 -10.65 -10.92 -15.86
CA ARG A 400 -10.20 -12.26 -15.45
C ARG A 400 -8.80 -12.51 -16.00
N THR A 401 -7.92 -12.97 -15.12
CA THR A 401 -6.54 -13.34 -15.46
C THR A 401 -6.54 -14.38 -16.58
N SER A 402 -5.91 -14.05 -17.71
CA SER A 402 -5.75 -14.97 -18.83
C SER A 402 -4.50 -14.62 -19.66
N PRO A 403 -3.86 -15.61 -20.33
CA PRO A 403 -2.66 -15.32 -21.12
C PRO A 403 -2.91 -14.32 -22.24
N GLY A 404 -1.98 -13.38 -22.39
CA GLY A 404 -2.00 -12.37 -23.44
C GLY A 404 -2.96 -11.20 -23.19
N GLU A 405 -3.79 -11.26 -22.15
CA GLU A 405 -4.67 -10.17 -21.74
C GLU A 405 -3.85 -8.98 -21.24
N TYR A 406 -3.03 -9.19 -20.21
CA TYR A 406 -2.14 -8.18 -19.67
C TYR A 406 -0.67 -8.64 -19.62
N ARG A 407 0.24 -7.81 -20.14
CA ARG A 407 1.63 -8.23 -20.37
C ARG A 407 2.46 -8.27 -19.10
N LEU A 408 2.18 -7.44 -18.09
CA LEU A 408 2.82 -7.60 -16.78
C LEU A 408 2.40 -8.93 -16.15
N CYS A 409 1.11 -9.29 -16.20
CA CYS A 409 0.63 -10.59 -15.75
C CYS A 409 1.39 -11.75 -16.40
N ASP A 410 1.52 -11.74 -17.73
CA ASP A 410 2.27 -12.78 -18.46
C ASP A 410 3.73 -12.88 -18.03
N LYS A 411 4.40 -11.74 -17.81
CA LYS A 411 5.79 -11.70 -17.33
C LYS A 411 5.90 -12.24 -15.90
N THR A 412 4.94 -11.92 -15.04
CA THR A 412 4.94 -12.35 -13.64
C THR A 412 4.72 -13.84 -13.53
N PHE A 413 3.81 -14.43 -14.33
CA PHE A 413 3.69 -15.88 -14.43
C PHE A 413 4.99 -16.53 -14.94
N ALA A 414 5.62 -15.95 -15.97
CA ALA A 414 6.88 -16.46 -16.49
C ALA A 414 8.00 -16.40 -15.45
N GLN A 415 8.06 -15.33 -14.65
CA GLN A 415 9.02 -15.18 -13.56
C GLN A 415 8.73 -16.14 -12.41
N LEU A 416 7.46 -16.37 -12.06
CA LEU A 416 7.07 -17.37 -11.06
C LEU A 416 7.56 -18.78 -11.45
N VAL A 417 7.32 -19.18 -12.71
CA VAL A 417 7.82 -20.47 -13.23
C VAL A 417 9.34 -20.55 -13.13
N HIS A 418 10.03 -19.46 -13.46
CA HIS A 418 11.48 -19.40 -13.37
C HIS A 418 12.00 -19.53 -11.93
N GLU A 419 11.39 -18.83 -10.97
CA GLU A 419 11.80 -18.92 -9.56
C GLU A 419 11.56 -20.34 -8.99
N LEU A 420 10.44 -20.96 -9.32
CA LEU A 420 10.16 -22.35 -8.95
C LEU A 420 11.18 -23.33 -9.57
N TYR A 421 11.62 -23.08 -10.79
CA TYR A 421 12.74 -23.81 -11.41
C TYR A 421 14.06 -23.60 -10.67
N LEU A 422 14.38 -22.38 -10.28
CA LEU A 422 15.60 -22.11 -9.51
C LEU A 422 15.57 -22.75 -8.11
N GLN A 423 14.40 -22.89 -7.50
CA GLN A 423 14.25 -23.56 -6.21
C GLN A 423 14.49 -25.07 -6.29
N THR A 424 14.08 -25.69 -7.39
CA THR A 424 14.22 -27.15 -7.60
C THR A 424 15.59 -27.53 -8.15
N THR A 425 16.41 -26.58 -8.63
CA THR A 425 17.76 -26.85 -9.16
C THR A 425 18.86 -26.81 -8.11
N SER A 426 19.98 -27.50 -8.37
CA SER A 426 21.12 -27.61 -7.44
C SER A 426 21.72 -26.23 -7.10
N PRO A 427 22.34 -26.06 -5.91
CA PRO A 427 22.95 -24.79 -5.51
C PRO A 427 23.97 -24.23 -6.51
N GLU A 428 24.72 -25.09 -7.19
CA GLU A 428 25.68 -24.70 -8.24
C GLU A 428 24.98 -24.15 -9.50
N HIS A 429 23.89 -24.78 -9.94
CA HIS A 429 23.06 -24.27 -11.04
C HIS A 429 22.41 -22.94 -10.66
N ARG A 430 21.90 -22.83 -9.43
CA ARG A 430 21.32 -21.61 -8.88
C ARG A 430 22.35 -20.48 -8.81
N ALA A 431 23.58 -20.77 -8.37
CA ALA A 431 24.68 -19.81 -8.32
C ALA A 431 25.09 -19.34 -9.73
N HIS A 432 25.12 -20.26 -10.72
CA HIS A 432 25.43 -19.91 -12.11
C HIS A 432 24.37 -18.98 -12.73
N HIS A 433 23.08 -19.21 -12.42
CA HIS A 433 21.98 -18.34 -12.87
C HIS A 433 21.94 -17.00 -12.12
N ARG A 434 22.18 -16.99 -10.79
CA ARG A 434 22.19 -15.77 -9.96
C ARG A 434 23.43 -14.90 -10.14
N ALA A 435 24.57 -15.46 -10.55
CA ALA A 435 25.78 -14.71 -10.90
C ALA A 435 25.63 -13.94 -12.24
N ARG A 436 24.57 -14.20 -13.01
CA ARG A 436 24.14 -13.35 -14.12
C ARG A 436 23.19 -12.29 -13.53
N PRO A 437 23.37 -10.98 -13.80
CA PRO A 437 22.53 -9.97 -13.17
C PRO A 437 21.03 -10.26 -13.42
N PRO A 438 20.18 -10.27 -12.37
CA PRO A 438 18.73 -10.50 -12.53
C PRO A 438 18.08 -9.49 -13.49
N HIS A 439 18.74 -8.34 -13.68
CA HIS A 439 18.33 -7.25 -14.56
C HIS A 439 18.49 -7.49 -16.06
N HIS A 440 18.84 -8.68 -16.57
CA HIS A 440 18.92 -8.89 -18.04
C HIS A 440 17.90 -9.87 -18.62
N ILE A 441 17.33 -10.77 -17.81
CA ILE A 441 16.28 -11.68 -18.29
C ILE A 441 14.90 -11.01 -18.20
N PHE A 442 14.68 -10.20 -17.16
CA PHE A 442 13.37 -9.58 -16.88
C PHE A 442 13.37 -8.05 -16.87
N ALA A 443 14.48 -7.35 -17.16
CA ALA A 443 14.47 -5.88 -17.22
C ALA A 443 13.41 -5.35 -18.18
N GLU A 444 12.70 -4.33 -17.72
CA GLU A 444 11.88 -3.46 -18.53
C GLU A 444 12.78 -2.60 -19.42
N ASP A 445 12.43 -2.50 -20.69
CA ASP A 445 12.77 -1.32 -21.49
C ASP A 445 12.04 -0.15 -20.84
N GLY A 446 12.69 0.52 -19.88
CA GLY A 446 12.18 1.75 -19.31
C GLY A 446 11.92 2.71 -20.47
N SER A 447 10.70 3.25 -20.54
CA SER A 447 10.38 4.38 -21.40
C SER A 447 11.13 5.63 -20.91
N SER A 448 12.45 5.66 -21.07
CA SER A 448 13.24 6.88 -20.98
C SER A 448 13.18 7.54 -22.35
N THR A 449 12.22 8.44 -22.55
CA THR A 449 12.39 9.46 -23.59
C THR A 449 13.43 10.46 -23.10
N SER A 450 14.71 10.10 -23.27
CA SER A 450 15.83 11.04 -23.31
C SER A 450 16.61 10.77 -24.59
N PRO A 451 16.63 11.68 -25.57
CA PRO A 451 17.47 11.55 -26.73
C PRO A 451 18.88 11.95 -26.31
N LEU A 452 19.84 11.02 -26.32
CA LEU A 452 21.29 11.22 -26.46
C LEU A 452 22.04 10.00 -25.88
N ALA A 453 22.07 8.90 -26.65
CA ALA A 453 23.18 7.95 -26.64
C ALA A 453 23.00 6.98 -27.83
N SER A 454 23.86 7.11 -28.84
CA SER A 454 23.92 6.19 -29.98
C SER A 454 24.43 4.81 -29.53
N PRO A 455 23.80 3.69 -29.93
CA PRO A 455 24.28 2.35 -29.60
C PRO A 455 25.27 1.90 -30.66
N LYS A 456 26.53 2.31 -30.53
CA LYS A 456 27.65 1.65 -31.21
C LYS A 456 28.73 1.40 -30.17
N ASN A 457 29.08 0.13 -29.99
CA ASN A 457 30.12 -0.41 -29.11
C ASN A 457 29.66 -0.85 -27.72
N ALA A 458 28.82 -1.89 -27.66
CA ALA A 458 28.75 -2.80 -26.50
C ALA A 458 28.89 -4.24 -27.02
N ASP A 459 30.15 -4.57 -27.26
CA ASP A 459 30.86 -5.85 -27.13
C ASP A 459 30.24 -7.17 -27.62
N SER A 460 30.93 -7.75 -28.60
CA SER A 460 30.70 -9.01 -29.30
C SER A 460 31.20 -10.25 -28.54
N SER A 461 31.69 -10.09 -27.30
CA SER A 461 32.32 -11.16 -26.50
C SER A 461 31.35 -12.20 -25.91
N TRP A 462 30.03 -11.94 -25.87
CA TRP A 462 29.06 -12.87 -25.25
C TRP A 462 28.54 -14.00 -26.17
N ARG A 463 28.75 -13.91 -27.50
CA ARG A 463 28.19 -14.87 -28.47
C ARG A 463 28.75 -16.30 -28.32
N ALA A 464 29.86 -16.48 -27.61
CA ALA A 464 30.58 -17.75 -27.52
C ALA A 464 30.14 -18.69 -26.37
N SER A 465 29.34 -18.23 -25.40
CA SER A 465 29.06 -18.98 -24.15
C SER A 465 27.67 -19.63 -24.07
N TYR A 466 26.94 -19.73 -25.19
CA TYR A 466 25.65 -20.43 -25.28
C TYR A 466 25.78 -21.92 -25.67
N ARG A 467 26.69 -22.66 -25.04
CA ARG A 467 26.50 -24.10 -24.93
C ARG A 467 25.66 -24.33 -23.68
N LEU A 468 24.41 -24.76 -23.88
CA LEU A 468 23.66 -25.43 -22.83
C LEU A 468 24.60 -26.50 -22.22
N PRO A 469 24.80 -26.54 -20.89
CA PRO A 469 25.47 -27.69 -20.31
C PRO A 469 24.73 -28.95 -20.77
N PRO A 470 25.42 -30.04 -21.10
CA PRO A 470 24.74 -31.30 -21.42
C PRO A 470 23.80 -31.64 -20.26
N PRO A 471 22.61 -32.19 -20.54
CA PRO A 471 21.62 -32.49 -19.50
C PRO A 471 22.30 -33.30 -18.40
N ALA A 472 22.27 -32.78 -17.18
CA ALA A 472 22.72 -33.53 -16.02
C ALA A 472 21.96 -34.86 -16.00
N ARG A 473 22.68 -35.98 -15.85
CA ARG A 473 22.12 -37.34 -15.92
C ARG A 473 21.06 -37.65 -14.84
N SER A 474 20.81 -36.71 -13.92
CA SER A 474 19.63 -36.66 -13.07
C SER A 474 19.08 -35.24 -13.09
N HIS A 475 17.93 -35.04 -13.73
CA HIS A 475 17.19 -33.80 -13.54
C HIS A 475 16.73 -33.76 -12.08
N PRO A 476 16.99 -32.67 -11.33
CA PRO A 476 16.37 -32.47 -10.03
C PRO A 476 14.87 -32.65 -10.17
N GLN A 477 14.24 -33.42 -9.29
CA GLN A 477 12.79 -33.59 -9.34
C GLN A 477 12.14 -32.23 -9.04
N PHE A 478 11.44 -31.70 -10.04
CA PHE A 478 10.73 -30.42 -9.97
C PHE A 478 9.47 -30.60 -9.11
N GLN A 479 9.64 -30.74 -7.80
CA GLN A 479 8.55 -31.05 -6.88
C GLN A 479 7.85 -29.76 -6.43
N ILE A 480 6.57 -29.63 -6.78
CA ILE A 480 5.70 -28.48 -6.45
C ILE A 480 4.34 -29.02 -6.02
N GLU A 481 3.66 -28.32 -5.10
CA GLU A 481 2.30 -28.66 -4.68
C GLU A 481 1.35 -28.75 -5.89
N SER A 482 0.44 -29.72 -5.82
CA SER A 482 -0.37 -30.12 -6.97
C SER A 482 -1.30 -29.01 -7.47
N ASP A 483 -1.79 -28.14 -6.59
CA ASP A 483 -2.67 -27.02 -6.91
C ASP A 483 -1.91 -25.86 -7.60
N ILE A 484 -0.70 -25.52 -7.14
CA ILE A 484 0.18 -24.50 -7.74
C ILE A 484 0.55 -24.93 -9.15
N ARG A 485 1.01 -26.17 -9.30
CA ARG A 485 1.30 -26.76 -10.61
C ARG A 485 0.08 -26.69 -11.52
N SER A 486 -1.08 -27.12 -11.04
CA SER A 486 -2.30 -27.16 -11.86
C SER A 486 -2.72 -25.78 -12.33
N ALA A 487 -2.64 -24.75 -11.47
CA ALA A 487 -3.00 -23.39 -11.86
C ALA A 487 -2.03 -22.78 -12.88
N ILE A 488 -0.72 -23.00 -12.72
CA ILE A 488 0.27 -22.53 -13.71
C ILE A 488 0.01 -23.19 -15.07
N LEU A 489 -0.23 -24.50 -15.08
CA LEU A 489 -0.53 -25.23 -16.32
C LEU A 489 -1.87 -24.80 -16.92
N ALA A 490 -2.88 -24.53 -16.09
CA ALA A 490 -4.18 -24.03 -16.52
C ALA A 490 -4.06 -22.65 -17.16
N TYR A 491 -3.27 -21.74 -16.58
CA TYR A 491 -2.99 -20.43 -17.18
C TYR A 491 -2.48 -20.62 -18.61
N TYR A 492 -1.41 -21.39 -18.81
CA TYR A 492 -0.81 -21.60 -20.14
C TYR A 492 -1.57 -22.58 -21.06
N SER A 493 -2.76 -23.06 -20.70
CA SER A 493 -3.53 -24.01 -21.50
C SER A 493 -4.35 -23.37 -22.62
N SER A 494 -4.68 -22.08 -22.52
CA SER A 494 -5.58 -21.39 -23.47
C SER A 494 -4.98 -21.10 -24.84
N GLY A 495 -3.68 -21.35 -25.05
CA GLY A 495 -3.01 -21.25 -26.35
C GLY A 495 -2.61 -19.84 -26.80
N ALA A 496 -3.04 -18.79 -26.10
CA ALA A 496 -2.56 -17.44 -26.36
C ALA A 496 -1.09 -17.31 -25.93
N VAL A 497 -0.24 -16.90 -26.87
CA VAL A 497 1.20 -16.78 -26.63
C VAL A 497 1.53 -15.33 -26.26
N PRO A 498 2.15 -15.06 -25.09
CA PRO A 498 2.41 -13.71 -24.62
C PRO A 498 3.69 -13.14 -25.23
N VAL A 499 3.71 -13.02 -26.56
CA VAL A 499 4.91 -12.65 -27.32
C VAL A 499 4.58 -11.51 -28.27
N ARG A 500 5.03 -10.30 -27.95
CA ARG A 500 4.86 -9.11 -28.79
C ARG A 500 6.20 -8.62 -29.36
N THR A 501 7.33 -8.95 -28.71
CA THR A 501 8.68 -8.50 -29.09
C THR A 501 9.71 -9.65 -29.25
N CYS A 502 10.88 -9.36 -29.83
CA CYS A 502 12.01 -10.30 -29.91
C CYS A 502 12.55 -10.72 -28.53
N SER A 503 12.59 -9.78 -27.58
CA SER A 503 13.03 -10.05 -26.20
C SER A 503 12.07 -11.01 -25.51
N GLU A 504 10.76 -10.76 -25.65
CA GLU A 504 9.70 -11.64 -25.15
C GLU A 504 9.73 -13.01 -25.80
N ARG A 505 10.05 -13.12 -27.11
CA ARG A 505 10.29 -14.43 -27.75
C ARG A 505 11.37 -15.24 -27.04
N ARG A 506 12.47 -14.61 -26.64
CA ARG A 506 13.56 -15.31 -25.94
C ARG A 506 13.13 -15.75 -24.54
N ARG A 507 12.47 -14.87 -23.78
CA ARG A 507 11.90 -15.19 -22.46
C ARG A 507 10.91 -16.34 -22.57
N TRP A 508 10.01 -16.27 -23.54
CA TRP A 508 9.01 -17.29 -23.77
C TRP A 508 9.61 -18.66 -24.07
N ARG A 509 10.70 -18.75 -24.84
CA ARG A 509 11.41 -20.02 -25.05
C ARG A 509 11.95 -20.62 -23.75
N GLN A 510 12.48 -19.79 -22.86
CA GLN A 510 12.93 -20.24 -21.53
C GLN A 510 11.73 -20.73 -20.70
N THR A 511 10.65 -19.96 -20.66
CA THR A 511 9.41 -20.35 -19.95
C THR A 511 8.84 -21.65 -20.51
N GLN A 512 8.84 -21.86 -21.83
CA GLN A 512 8.40 -23.11 -22.45
C GLN A 512 9.24 -24.31 -22.03
N PHE A 513 10.56 -24.15 -21.94
CA PHE A 513 11.46 -25.19 -21.43
C PHE A 513 11.13 -25.55 -19.97
N GLU A 514 11.01 -24.54 -19.11
CA GLU A 514 10.70 -24.72 -17.68
C GLU A 514 9.30 -25.29 -17.46
N LEU A 515 8.30 -24.85 -18.23
CA LEU A 515 6.96 -25.43 -18.25
C LEU A 515 6.99 -26.89 -18.72
N GLY A 516 7.88 -27.25 -19.64
CA GLY A 516 8.10 -28.64 -20.05
C GLY A 516 8.55 -29.52 -18.89
N LEU A 517 9.48 -29.02 -18.08
CA LEU A 517 9.94 -29.69 -16.86
C LEU A 517 8.84 -29.78 -15.80
N LEU A 518 8.09 -28.69 -15.58
CA LEU A 518 6.94 -28.66 -14.67
C LEU A 518 5.87 -29.69 -15.08
N LYS A 519 5.57 -29.80 -16.38
CA LYS A 519 4.62 -30.81 -16.90
C LYS A 519 5.11 -32.23 -16.63
N ALA A 520 6.40 -32.49 -16.83
CA ALA A 520 7.01 -33.81 -16.62
C ALA A 520 7.18 -34.19 -15.14
N SER A 521 7.07 -33.23 -14.22
CA SER A 521 7.18 -33.49 -12.79
C SER A 521 5.98 -34.25 -12.23
N GLN A 522 6.24 -35.12 -11.24
CA GLN A 522 5.19 -35.72 -10.42
C GLN A 522 4.69 -34.69 -9.40
N PRO A 523 3.37 -34.52 -9.24
CA PRO A 523 2.83 -33.66 -8.21
C PRO A 523 3.22 -34.19 -6.81
N LEU A 524 3.55 -33.28 -5.89
CA LEU A 524 3.61 -33.63 -4.48
C LEU A 524 2.20 -33.98 -4.00
N LEU A 525 2.06 -35.14 -3.34
CA LEU A 525 0.80 -35.66 -2.79
C LEU A 525 0.40 -34.92 -1.51
#